data_AF-A0A2H5FJY8-F1
#
_entry.id   AF-A0A2H5FJY8-F1
#
_cell.length_a   1.000
_cell.length_b   1.000
_cell.length_c   1.000
_cell.angle_alpha   90.00
_cell.angle_beta   90.00
_cell.angle_gamma   90.00
#
_symmetry.space_group_name_H-M   'P 1'
#
loop_
_entity.id
_entity.type
_entity.pdbx_description
1 polymer ?
#
loop_
_entity_poly.entity_id
_entity_poly.type
_entity_poly.pdbx_seq_one_letter_code
_entity_poly.pdbx_strand_id
1 'polypeptide(L)'
;MKDSIISLYKTGLEKHHLVNNMGIIQYLINEVSKAHSTEDLIKLFSNYLNSDRAQYGTISLNSQLSDWKKNLENLKSVQQQIRVELGKISITSRNKNIILLLKEILSDSNLLLHNHIIKFLNILNNNSISELIGYIVQIPIAPKPINPPPDSLIAQTPRSEQHAECLVLLNNLASVQDKERLWETANCLLQTSLIMYQDLEFLEVSLDDDNDEKNLQKIDHNCCSLM
;
A
#
# COMPACT_ATOMS: atom_id res chain seq x y z
N MET A 1 -4.35 4.09 -9.72
CA MET A 1 -3.69 2.85 -9.24
C MET A 1 -4.38 1.64 -9.90
N LYS A 2 -3.69 0.89 -10.78
CA LYS A 2 -4.26 -0.28 -11.48
C LYS A 2 -4.66 -1.39 -10.48
N ASP A 3 -3.97 -1.43 -9.35
CA ASP A 3 -4.03 -2.47 -8.33
C ASP A 3 -4.52 -1.91 -6.99
N SER A 4 -5.83 -1.68 -6.89
CA SER A 4 -6.48 -1.14 -5.70
C SER A 4 -7.48 -2.12 -5.08
N ILE A 5 -7.84 -1.89 -3.81
CA ILE A 5 -8.97 -2.54 -3.15
C ILE A 5 -10.28 -2.37 -3.95
N ILE A 6 -10.42 -1.26 -4.67
CA ILE A 6 -11.55 -1.00 -5.58
C ILE A 6 -11.62 -2.09 -6.66
N SER A 7 -10.50 -2.41 -7.33
CA SER A 7 -10.43 -3.48 -8.33
C SER A 7 -10.80 -4.85 -7.76
N LEU A 8 -10.33 -5.15 -6.52
CA LEU A 8 -10.66 -6.39 -5.82
C LEU A 8 -12.16 -6.50 -5.52
N TYR A 9 -12.78 -5.42 -5.02
CA TYR A 9 -14.21 -5.41 -4.71
C TYR A 9 -15.07 -5.49 -5.97
N LYS A 10 -14.69 -4.82 -7.07
CA LYS A 10 -15.36 -4.98 -8.37
C LYS A 10 -15.35 -6.43 -8.83
N THR A 11 -14.19 -7.06 -8.84
CA THR A 11 -14.05 -8.49 -9.20
C THR A 11 -14.89 -9.38 -8.27
N GLY A 12 -14.93 -9.06 -6.98
CA GLY A 12 -15.74 -9.78 -6.00
C GLY A 12 -17.25 -9.63 -6.24
N LEU A 13 -17.71 -8.46 -6.67
CA LEU A 13 -19.11 -8.19 -7.03
C LEU A 13 -19.51 -8.87 -8.34
N GLU A 14 -18.61 -8.89 -9.33
CA GLU A 14 -18.83 -9.58 -10.61
C GLU A 14 -19.08 -11.09 -10.43
N LYS A 15 -18.52 -11.71 -9.39
CA LYS A 15 -18.80 -13.12 -9.07
C LYS A 15 -20.25 -13.35 -8.62
N HIS A 16 -20.91 -12.35 -8.04
CA HIS A 16 -22.34 -12.40 -7.69
C HIS A 16 -23.27 -12.08 -8.86
N HIS A 17 -22.72 -11.58 -9.97
CA HIS A 17 -23.46 -11.24 -11.19
C HIS A 17 -24.20 -12.44 -11.81
N LEU A 18 -23.79 -13.67 -11.48
CA LEU A 18 -24.34 -14.91 -12.04
C LEU A 18 -25.57 -15.47 -11.29
N VAL A 19 -25.99 -14.87 -10.17
CA VAL A 19 -26.89 -15.54 -9.19
C VAL A 19 -28.25 -14.82 -8.95
N ASN A 20 -28.65 -13.89 -9.83
CA ASN A 20 -29.75 -12.90 -9.72
C ASN A 20 -29.35 -11.61 -8.98
N ASN A 21 -29.87 -10.46 -9.49
CA ASN A 21 -29.63 -9.06 -9.07
C ASN A 21 -28.65 -8.22 -9.94
N MET A 22 -28.67 -8.41 -11.27
CA MET A 22 -27.85 -7.63 -12.24
C MET A 22 -27.86 -6.11 -11.99
N GLY A 23 -29.03 -5.52 -11.72
CA GLY A 23 -29.15 -4.06 -11.52
C GLY A 23 -28.47 -3.56 -10.24
N ILE A 24 -28.55 -4.31 -9.15
CA ILE A 24 -27.91 -3.95 -7.87
C ILE A 24 -26.40 -4.11 -7.97
N ILE A 25 -25.93 -5.22 -8.56
CA ILE A 25 -24.51 -5.47 -8.75
C ILE A 25 -23.89 -4.39 -9.64
N GLN A 26 -24.52 -4.04 -10.75
CA GLN A 26 -24.03 -2.96 -11.63
C GLN A 26 -23.98 -1.61 -10.92
N TYR A 27 -25.00 -1.28 -10.12
CA TYR A 27 -25.01 -0.08 -9.29
C TYR A 27 -23.81 -0.08 -8.32
N LEU A 28 -23.60 -1.16 -7.57
CA LEU A 28 -22.49 -1.26 -6.61
C LEU A 28 -21.12 -1.15 -7.30
N ILE A 29 -20.93 -1.80 -8.46
CA ILE A 29 -19.68 -1.68 -9.24
C ILE A 29 -19.42 -0.23 -9.66
N ASN A 30 -20.45 0.46 -10.14
CA ASN A 30 -20.35 1.85 -10.57
C ASN A 30 -20.00 2.78 -9.39
N GLU A 31 -20.62 2.58 -8.23
CA GLU A 31 -20.37 3.41 -7.05
C GLU A 31 -19.02 3.12 -6.40
N VAL A 32 -18.61 1.84 -6.30
CA VAL A 32 -17.28 1.45 -5.81
C VAL A 32 -16.18 2.08 -6.68
N SER A 33 -16.40 2.19 -7.99
CA SER A 33 -15.43 2.81 -8.93
C SER A 33 -15.25 4.32 -8.72
N LYS A 34 -16.14 4.98 -7.96
CA LYS A 34 -16.08 6.42 -7.65
C LYS A 34 -15.45 6.72 -6.28
N ALA A 35 -15.11 5.70 -5.50
CA ALA A 35 -14.54 5.89 -4.19
C ALA A 35 -13.09 6.39 -4.29
N HIS A 36 -12.75 7.39 -3.46
CA HIS A 36 -11.40 7.93 -3.36
C HIS A 36 -10.78 7.70 -1.97
N SER A 37 -11.52 7.07 -1.06
CA SER A 37 -11.10 6.74 0.29
C SER A 37 -11.76 5.48 0.82
N THR A 38 -11.22 4.91 1.89
CA THR A 38 -11.87 3.83 2.63
C THR A 38 -13.20 4.27 3.26
N GLU A 39 -13.29 5.53 3.68
CA GLU A 39 -14.49 6.15 4.24
C GLU A 39 -15.63 6.22 3.21
N ASP A 40 -15.32 6.51 1.93
CA ASP A 40 -16.32 6.46 0.85
C ASP A 40 -16.91 5.06 0.69
N LEU A 41 -16.05 4.03 0.72
CA LEU A 41 -16.47 2.63 0.60
C LEU A 41 -17.29 2.18 1.82
N ILE A 42 -16.88 2.53 3.04
CA ILE A 42 -17.62 2.23 4.28
C ILE A 42 -19.01 2.88 4.23
N LYS A 43 -19.09 4.14 3.79
CA LYS A 43 -20.35 4.87 3.63
C LYS A 43 -21.25 4.21 2.59
N LEU A 44 -20.70 3.84 1.43
CA LEU A 44 -21.43 3.14 0.37
C LEU A 44 -22.04 1.83 0.89
N PHE A 45 -21.23 0.98 1.52
CA PHE A 45 -21.69 -0.32 2.03
C PHE A 45 -22.71 -0.15 3.15
N SER A 46 -22.52 0.82 4.05
CA SER A 46 -23.49 1.13 5.11
C SER A 46 -24.83 1.59 4.54
N ASN A 47 -24.82 2.49 3.56
CA ASN A 47 -26.03 2.99 2.93
C ASN A 47 -26.79 1.87 2.21
N TYR A 48 -26.09 0.99 1.51
CA TYR A 48 -26.72 -0.16 0.86
C TYR A 48 -27.35 -1.12 1.87
N LEU A 49 -26.59 -1.55 2.88
CA LEU A 49 -27.03 -2.53 3.89
C LEU A 49 -28.23 -2.04 4.72
N ASN A 50 -28.36 -0.71 4.90
CA ASN A 50 -29.48 -0.10 5.61
C ASN A 50 -30.69 0.25 4.70
N SER A 51 -30.58 0.03 3.39
CA SER A 51 -31.65 0.36 2.45
C SER A 51 -32.62 -0.80 2.23
N ASP A 52 -33.84 -0.48 1.80
CA ASP A 52 -34.82 -1.50 1.38
C ASP A 52 -34.28 -2.41 0.26
N ARG A 53 -33.29 -1.95 -0.51
CA ARG A 53 -32.64 -2.74 -1.57
C ARG A 53 -31.88 -3.94 -1.02
N ALA A 54 -31.37 -3.88 0.21
CA ALA A 54 -30.70 -5.00 0.86
C ALA A 54 -31.65 -6.18 1.13
N GLN A 55 -32.96 -5.92 1.31
CA GLN A 55 -33.97 -6.96 1.51
C GLN A 55 -34.16 -7.84 0.27
N TYR A 56 -33.88 -7.29 -0.91
CA TYR A 56 -33.94 -7.99 -2.19
C TYR A 56 -32.57 -8.57 -2.63
N GLY A 57 -31.51 -8.26 -1.87
CA GLY A 57 -30.18 -8.84 -2.07
C GLY A 57 -30.09 -10.28 -1.57
N THR A 58 -29.14 -11.05 -2.10
CA THR A 58 -28.86 -12.39 -1.58
C THR A 58 -28.21 -12.28 -0.19
N ILE A 59 -28.51 -13.24 0.70
CA ILE A 59 -27.87 -13.32 2.03
C ILE A 59 -26.34 -13.35 1.88
N SER A 60 -25.82 -14.03 0.84
CA SER A 60 -24.39 -14.09 0.53
C SER A 60 -23.80 -12.73 0.16
N LEU A 61 -24.51 -11.90 -0.62
CA LEU A 61 -24.06 -10.55 -0.98
C LEU A 61 -24.02 -9.65 0.26
N ASN A 62 -25.10 -9.64 1.06
CA ASN A 62 -25.17 -8.79 2.24
C ASN A 62 -24.09 -9.17 3.28
N SER A 63 -23.84 -10.47 3.48
CA SER A 63 -22.75 -10.95 4.34
C SER A 63 -21.40 -10.46 3.84
N GLN A 64 -21.12 -10.61 2.53
CA GLN A 64 -19.84 -10.20 1.96
C GLN A 64 -19.61 -8.69 2.06
N LEU A 65 -20.62 -7.86 1.80
CA LEU A 65 -20.52 -6.41 1.96
C LEU A 65 -20.29 -6.01 3.42
N SER A 66 -20.92 -6.71 4.35
CA SER A 66 -20.71 -6.51 5.79
C SER A 66 -19.28 -6.86 6.21
N ASP A 67 -18.74 -7.98 5.71
CA ASP A 67 -17.36 -8.40 5.99
C ASP A 67 -16.35 -7.40 5.41
N TRP A 68 -16.56 -6.95 4.17
CA TRP A 68 -15.72 -5.92 3.56
C TRP A 68 -15.75 -4.61 4.34
N LYS A 69 -16.94 -4.14 4.74
CA LYS A 69 -17.09 -2.96 5.59
C LYS A 69 -16.29 -3.10 6.89
N LYS A 70 -16.48 -4.20 7.62
CA LYS A 70 -15.78 -4.47 8.89
C LYS A 70 -14.26 -4.47 8.70
N ASN A 71 -13.78 -5.07 7.62
CA ASN A 71 -12.35 -5.06 7.29
C ASN A 71 -11.84 -3.63 7.08
N LEU A 72 -12.53 -2.82 6.29
CA LEU A 72 -12.16 -1.41 6.04
C LEU A 72 -12.12 -0.59 7.34
N GLU A 73 -13.13 -0.74 8.21
CA GLU A 73 -13.20 -0.05 9.51
C GLU A 73 -12.01 -0.39 10.40
N ASN A 74 -11.51 -1.63 10.33
CA ASN A 74 -10.38 -2.08 11.12
C ASN A 74 -9.02 -1.60 10.59
N LEU A 75 -8.88 -1.35 9.28
CA LEU A 75 -7.58 -1.03 8.66
C LEU A 75 -6.88 0.16 9.33
N LYS A 76 -7.61 1.25 9.59
CA LYS A 76 -7.05 2.48 10.18
C LYS A 76 -6.56 2.27 11.61
N SER A 77 -7.30 1.50 12.40
CA SER A 77 -6.91 1.15 13.77
C SER A 77 -5.64 0.28 13.78
N VAL A 78 -5.60 -0.74 12.93
CA VAL A 78 -4.45 -1.64 12.80
C VAL A 78 -3.21 -0.91 12.29
N GLN A 79 -3.35 -0.06 11.27
CA GLN A 79 -2.27 0.81 10.77
C GLN A 79 -1.68 1.66 11.90
N GLN A 80 -2.53 2.30 12.72
CA GLN A 80 -2.07 3.14 13.81
C GLN A 80 -1.35 2.33 14.90
N GLN A 81 -1.85 1.15 15.27
CA GLN A 81 -1.19 0.25 16.21
C GLN A 81 0.20 -0.16 15.71
N ILE A 82 0.29 -0.58 14.45
CA ILE A 82 1.57 -0.95 13.82
C ILE A 82 2.55 0.24 13.80
N ARG A 83 2.10 1.45 13.47
CA ARG A 83 2.95 2.66 13.52
C ARG A 83 3.52 2.89 14.92
N VAL A 84 2.72 2.69 15.96
CA VAL A 84 3.16 2.80 17.36
C VAL A 84 4.19 1.73 17.70
N GLU A 85 3.93 0.46 17.38
CA GLU A 85 4.87 -0.63 17.63
C GLU A 85 6.19 -0.45 16.87
N LEU A 86 6.13 -0.07 15.60
CA LEU A 86 7.32 0.23 14.79
C LEU A 86 8.11 1.42 15.36
N GLY A 87 7.43 2.38 16.00
CA GLY A 87 8.04 3.51 16.71
C GLY A 87 8.82 3.12 17.97
N LYS A 88 8.54 1.96 18.57
CA LYS A 88 9.23 1.45 19.77
C LYS A 88 10.56 0.75 19.43
N ILE A 89 10.76 0.36 18.18
CA ILE A 89 11.97 -0.37 17.76
C ILE A 89 13.15 0.61 17.68
N SER A 90 14.22 0.30 18.41
CA SER A 90 15.46 1.08 18.35
C SER A 90 16.09 0.98 16.95
N ILE A 91 16.37 2.15 16.38
CA ILE A 91 17.07 2.25 15.10
C ILE A 91 18.56 1.97 15.32
N THR A 92 19.09 1.05 14.53
CA THR A 92 20.50 0.66 14.44
C THR A 92 20.96 0.82 13.00
N SER A 93 22.27 0.79 12.75
CA SER A 93 22.79 0.84 11.38
C SER A 93 22.27 -0.28 10.49
N ARG A 94 21.97 -1.47 11.05
CA ARG A 94 21.52 -2.65 10.28
C ARG A 94 20.03 -2.63 9.93
N ASN A 95 19.18 -2.06 10.78
CA ASN A 95 17.72 -2.07 10.58
C ASN A 95 17.13 -0.72 10.18
N LYS A 96 17.95 0.34 10.10
CA LYS A 96 17.51 1.70 9.77
C LYS A 96 16.66 1.73 8.50
N ASN A 97 17.16 1.15 7.42
CA ASN A 97 16.53 1.32 6.10
C ASN A 97 15.20 0.57 5.96
N ILE A 98 15.08 -0.64 6.51
CA ILE A 98 13.79 -1.35 6.54
C ILE A 98 12.78 -0.66 7.45
N ILE A 99 13.21 -0.13 8.60
CA ILE A 99 12.30 0.62 9.50
C ILE A 99 11.80 1.90 8.81
N LEU A 100 12.69 2.65 8.15
CA LEU A 100 12.32 3.88 7.45
C LEU A 100 11.38 3.59 6.28
N LEU A 101 11.66 2.58 5.46
CA LEU A 101 10.79 2.16 4.37
C LEU A 101 9.39 1.77 4.87
N LEU A 102 9.30 0.97 5.93
CA LEU A 102 8.01 0.59 6.52
C LEU A 102 7.26 1.82 7.07
N LYS A 103 7.96 2.78 7.67
CA LYS A 103 7.36 4.05 8.15
C LYS A 103 6.84 4.89 6.99
N GLU A 104 7.57 4.98 5.88
CA GLU A 104 7.16 5.71 4.69
C GLU A 104 5.90 5.09 4.08
N ILE A 105 5.88 3.77 3.85
CA ILE A 105 4.68 3.05 3.38
C ILE A 105 3.51 3.31 4.32
N LEU A 106 3.71 3.13 5.62
CA LEU A 106 2.66 3.33 6.60
C LEU A 106 2.17 4.77 6.65
N SER A 107 2.96 5.75 6.20
CA SER A 107 2.66 7.19 6.20
C SER A 107 1.91 7.66 4.96
N ASP A 108 1.89 6.86 3.89
CA ASP A 108 1.27 7.22 2.63
C ASP A 108 -0.25 7.40 2.74
N SER A 109 -0.77 8.41 2.05
CA SER A 109 -2.20 8.77 2.08
C SER A 109 -3.09 7.81 1.30
N ASN A 110 -2.56 7.14 0.28
CA ASN A 110 -3.24 6.18 -0.58
C ASN A 110 -3.07 4.74 -0.10
N LEU A 111 -2.25 4.51 0.93
CA LEU A 111 -1.97 3.18 1.50
C LEU A 111 -3.22 2.32 1.69
N LEU A 112 -4.26 2.90 2.29
CA LEU A 112 -5.47 2.16 2.67
C LEU A 112 -6.32 1.69 1.48
N LEU A 113 -6.05 2.20 0.29
CA LEU A 113 -6.69 1.76 -0.95
C LEU A 113 -5.83 0.78 -1.77
N HIS A 114 -4.59 0.53 -1.36
CA HIS A 114 -3.70 -0.39 -2.07
C HIS A 114 -4.21 -1.83 -1.98
N ASN A 115 -4.16 -2.60 -3.08
CA ASN A 115 -4.63 -4.00 -3.10
C ASN A 115 -3.97 -4.93 -2.06
N HIS A 116 -2.72 -4.65 -1.66
CA HIS A 116 -1.93 -5.44 -0.73
C HIS A 116 -2.06 -5.01 0.72
N ILE A 117 -2.83 -3.95 1.03
CA ILE A 117 -2.90 -3.39 2.39
C ILE A 117 -3.33 -4.43 3.44
N ILE A 118 -4.35 -5.23 3.13
CA ILE A 118 -4.86 -6.25 4.07
C ILE A 118 -3.75 -7.26 4.38
N LYS A 119 -3.03 -7.73 3.36
CA LYS A 119 -1.92 -8.67 3.52
C LYS A 119 -0.78 -8.04 4.33
N PHE A 120 -0.39 -6.82 3.98
CA PHE A 120 0.68 -6.08 4.65
C PHE A 120 0.39 -5.87 6.14
N LEU A 121 -0.79 -5.33 6.48
CA LEU A 121 -1.16 -5.11 7.87
C LEU A 121 -1.32 -6.43 8.64
N ASN A 122 -1.87 -7.48 8.03
CA ASN A 122 -1.98 -8.79 8.69
C ASN A 122 -0.61 -9.39 9.03
N ILE A 123 0.39 -9.26 8.14
CA ILE A 123 1.75 -9.73 8.42
C ILE A 123 2.32 -8.99 9.64
N LEU A 124 2.19 -7.67 9.69
CA LEU A 124 2.74 -6.87 10.78
C LEU A 124 1.97 -7.01 12.10
N ASN A 125 0.65 -7.18 12.05
CA ASN A 125 -0.20 -7.27 13.23
C ASN A 125 -0.13 -8.65 13.91
N ASN A 126 0.04 -9.72 13.14
CA ASN A 126 -0.02 -11.09 13.65
C ASN A 126 1.35 -11.65 14.05
N ASN A 127 2.42 -10.84 13.95
CA ASN A 127 3.79 -11.27 14.23
C ASN A 127 4.51 -10.19 15.05
N SER A 128 5.56 -10.58 15.77
CA SER A 128 6.45 -9.61 16.39
C SER A 128 7.25 -8.86 15.32
N ILE A 129 6.91 -7.59 15.09
CA ILE A 129 7.61 -6.73 14.10
C ILE A 129 9.12 -6.67 14.40
N SER A 130 9.48 -6.57 15.68
CA SER A 130 10.87 -6.53 16.13
C SER A 130 11.62 -7.82 15.80
N GLU A 131 10.99 -8.98 16.04
CA GLU A 131 11.56 -10.30 15.72
C GLU A 131 11.73 -10.48 14.21
N LEU A 132 10.71 -10.10 13.42
CA LEU A 132 10.78 -10.16 11.95
C LEU A 132 11.90 -9.31 11.38
N ILE A 133 12.00 -8.04 11.82
CA ILE A 133 13.07 -7.14 11.38
C ILE A 133 14.42 -7.67 11.85
N GLY A 134 14.52 -8.13 13.10
CA GLY A 134 15.72 -8.71 13.67
C GLY A 134 16.22 -9.92 12.87
N TYR A 135 15.31 -10.80 12.49
CA TYR A 135 15.61 -11.94 11.61
C TYR A 135 16.10 -11.48 10.24
N ILE A 136 15.37 -10.59 9.56
CA ILE A 136 15.72 -10.11 8.21
C ILE A 136 17.15 -9.55 8.17
N VAL A 137 17.55 -8.73 9.15
CA VAL A 137 18.86 -8.06 9.16
C VAL A 137 20.01 -8.94 9.65
N GLN A 138 19.71 -10.13 10.19
CA GLN A 138 20.71 -11.12 10.58
C GLN A 138 21.11 -12.03 9.43
N ILE A 139 20.33 -12.08 8.35
CA ILE A 139 20.62 -12.93 7.20
C ILE A 139 21.93 -12.46 6.54
N PRO A 140 22.87 -13.38 6.28
CA PRO A 140 24.13 -13.05 5.64
C PRO A 140 23.94 -12.37 4.29
N ILE A 141 24.87 -11.47 3.95
CA ILE A 141 24.88 -10.81 2.65
C ILE A 141 25.13 -11.85 1.56
N ALA A 142 24.23 -11.88 0.58
CA ALA A 142 24.35 -12.71 -0.60
C ALA A 142 25.01 -11.93 -1.74
N PRO A 143 25.70 -12.62 -2.67
CA PRO A 143 26.17 -12.01 -3.91
C PRO A 143 25.01 -11.36 -4.68
N LYS A 144 25.29 -10.24 -5.36
CA LYS A 144 24.29 -9.62 -6.24
C LYS A 144 23.92 -10.58 -7.38
N PRO A 145 22.64 -10.68 -7.76
CA PRO A 145 22.25 -11.52 -8.88
C PRO A 145 22.89 -11.03 -10.18
N ILE A 146 23.38 -11.98 -10.97
CA ILE A 146 23.88 -11.72 -12.32
C ILE A 146 22.70 -11.93 -13.28
N ASN A 147 22.34 -10.88 -14.04
CA ASN A 147 21.21 -10.89 -14.99
C ASN A 147 19.89 -11.38 -14.37
N PRO A 148 19.33 -10.67 -13.37
CA PRO A 148 18.04 -11.02 -12.81
C PRO A 148 16.95 -10.98 -13.90
N PRO A 149 15.92 -11.84 -13.82
CA PRO A 149 14.78 -11.77 -14.74
C PRO A 149 14.17 -10.36 -14.75
N PRO A 150 13.85 -9.78 -15.92
CA PRO A 150 13.40 -8.37 -16.02
C PRO A 150 12.19 -8.04 -15.13
N ASP A 151 11.27 -8.99 -14.96
CA ASP A 151 10.05 -8.79 -14.17
C ASP A 151 10.21 -9.15 -12.67
N SER A 152 11.43 -9.49 -12.23
CA SER A 152 11.67 -9.82 -10.82
C SER A 152 11.83 -8.55 -9.96
N LEU A 153 11.44 -8.63 -8.68
CA LEU A 153 11.63 -7.53 -7.73
C LEU A 153 13.11 -7.11 -7.65
N ILE A 154 14.04 -8.05 -7.76
CA ILE A 154 15.49 -7.79 -7.65
C ILE A 154 16.04 -7.06 -8.89
N ALA A 155 15.28 -7.03 -9.99
CA ALA A 155 15.59 -6.24 -11.18
C ALA A 155 15.02 -4.80 -11.12
N GLN A 156 14.25 -4.46 -10.08
CA GLN A 156 13.69 -3.12 -9.94
C GLN A 156 14.79 -2.07 -9.78
N THR A 157 14.58 -0.92 -10.42
CA THR A 157 15.44 0.24 -10.22
C THR A 157 15.06 0.87 -8.87
N PRO A 158 16.00 0.98 -7.91
CA PRO A 158 15.69 1.59 -6.62
C PRO A 158 15.25 3.04 -6.78
N ARG A 159 14.27 3.45 -5.97
CA ARG A 159 13.74 4.84 -5.92
C ARG A 159 14.36 5.67 -4.79
N SER A 160 15.01 5.01 -3.84
CA SER A 160 15.62 5.63 -2.66
C SER A 160 16.70 4.72 -2.08
N GLU A 161 17.52 5.23 -1.16
CA GLU A 161 18.49 4.43 -0.40
C GLU A 161 17.78 3.32 0.38
N GLN A 162 16.64 3.63 1.01
CA GLN A 162 15.85 2.69 1.78
C GLN A 162 15.33 1.56 0.89
N HIS A 163 14.84 1.90 -0.30
CA HIS A 163 14.38 0.93 -1.28
C HIS A 163 15.53 0.03 -1.76
N ALA A 164 16.69 0.62 -2.10
CA ALA A 164 17.87 -0.12 -2.56
C ALA A 164 18.33 -1.17 -1.53
N GLU A 165 18.40 -0.78 -0.26
CA GLU A 165 18.83 -1.66 0.82
C GLU A 165 17.81 -2.75 1.12
N CYS A 166 16.51 -2.47 1.01
CA CYS A 166 15.49 -3.50 1.15
C CYS A 166 15.49 -4.51 0.00
N LEU A 167 15.87 -4.11 -1.23
CA LEU A 167 16.10 -5.03 -2.34
C LEU A 167 17.29 -5.95 -2.08
N VAL A 168 18.36 -5.44 -1.46
CA VAL A 168 19.50 -6.27 -0.99
C VAL A 168 19.05 -7.27 0.07
N LEU A 169 18.25 -6.84 1.05
CA LEU A 169 17.70 -7.74 2.08
C LEU A 169 16.83 -8.85 1.46
N LEU A 170 16.04 -8.54 0.43
CA LEU A 170 15.24 -9.53 -0.30
C LEU A 170 16.14 -10.56 -1.00
N ASN A 171 17.24 -10.12 -1.63
CA ASN A 171 18.22 -11.01 -2.24
C ASN A 171 18.89 -11.93 -1.21
N ASN A 172 19.25 -11.38 -0.05
CA ASN A 172 19.81 -12.17 1.06
C ASN A 172 18.82 -13.24 1.52
N LEU A 173 17.55 -12.89 1.70
CA LEU A 173 16.48 -13.83 2.02
C LEU A 173 16.34 -14.94 0.96
N ALA A 174 16.41 -14.59 -0.32
CA ALA A 174 16.31 -15.56 -1.41
C ALA A 174 17.47 -16.57 -1.43
N SER A 175 18.61 -16.25 -0.83
CA SER A 175 19.79 -17.12 -0.75
C SER A 175 19.73 -18.19 0.36
N VAL A 176 18.78 -18.08 1.29
CA VAL A 176 18.64 -19.01 2.41
C VAL A 176 18.18 -20.39 1.91
N GLN A 177 18.94 -21.43 2.25
CA GLN A 177 18.64 -22.81 1.85
C GLN A 177 17.56 -23.45 2.74
N ASP A 178 17.71 -23.31 4.06
CA ASP A 178 16.78 -23.87 5.04
C ASP A 178 15.69 -22.87 5.40
N LYS A 179 14.53 -23.05 4.77
CA LYS A 179 13.39 -22.14 4.87
C LYS A 179 12.50 -22.53 6.04
N GLU A 180 12.56 -21.75 7.11
CA GLU A 180 11.69 -21.92 8.28
C GLU A 180 10.43 -21.04 8.17
N ARG A 181 9.49 -21.21 9.10
CA ARG A 181 8.25 -20.41 9.13
C ARG A 181 8.52 -18.90 9.19
N LEU A 182 9.56 -18.47 9.91
CA LEU A 182 9.92 -17.06 10.01
C LEU A 182 10.46 -16.51 8.68
N TRP A 183 11.14 -17.36 7.90
CA TRP A 183 11.60 -17.05 6.55
C TRP A 183 10.43 -16.71 5.63
N GLU A 184 9.37 -17.54 5.64
CA GLU A 184 8.20 -17.31 4.79
C GLU A 184 7.54 -15.97 5.09
N THR A 185 7.33 -15.68 6.38
CA THR A 185 6.74 -14.41 6.82
C THR A 185 7.62 -13.21 6.49
N ALA A 186 8.94 -13.32 6.70
CA ALA A 186 9.90 -12.27 6.40
C ALA A 186 10.00 -11.98 4.90
N ASN A 187 10.07 -13.03 4.08
CA ASN A 187 10.03 -12.92 2.62
C ASN A 187 8.70 -12.31 2.15
N CYS A 188 7.58 -12.74 2.74
CA CYS A 188 6.27 -12.21 2.44
C CYS A 188 6.15 -10.71 2.80
N LEU A 189 6.72 -10.30 3.94
CA LEU A 189 6.79 -8.90 4.34
C LEU A 189 7.59 -8.08 3.32
N LEU A 190 8.85 -8.45 3.04
CA LEU A 190 9.71 -7.70 2.13
C LEU A 190 9.11 -7.59 0.73
N GLN A 191 8.65 -8.70 0.14
CA GLN A 191 8.06 -8.65 -1.20
C GLN A 191 6.83 -7.74 -1.23
N THR A 192 5.94 -7.87 -0.23
CA THR A 192 4.73 -7.04 -0.16
C THR A 192 5.09 -5.57 0.03
N SER A 193 6.06 -5.25 0.90
CA SER A 193 6.53 -3.88 1.13
C SER A 193 7.18 -3.27 -0.10
N LEU A 194 8.03 -4.01 -0.82
CA LEU A 194 8.72 -3.52 -2.01
C LEU A 194 7.76 -3.27 -3.18
N ILE A 195 6.79 -4.18 -3.40
CA ILE A 195 5.71 -3.97 -4.38
C ILE A 195 4.94 -2.70 -4.03
N MET A 196 4.48 -2.57 -2.78
CA MET A 196 3.75 -1.39 -2.35
C MET A 196 4.59 -0.13 -2.46
N TYR A 197 5.88 -0.17 -2.16
CA TYR A 197 6.76 0.98 -2.25
C TYR A 197 6.94 1.46 -3.71
N GLN A 198 6.95 0.53 -4.66
CA GLN A 198 7.02 0.85 -6.08
C GLN A 198 5.70 1.48 -6.58
N ASP A 199 4.57 0.96 -6.13
CA ASP A 199 3.23 1.35 -6.59
C ASP A 199 2.72 2.64 -5.94
N LEU A 200 3.16 2.95 -4.71
CA LEU A 200 2.81 4.18 -4.01
C LEU A 200 3.66 5.36 -4.55
N GLU A 201 3.00 6.45 -4.88
CA GLU A 201 3.65 7.67 -5.37
C GLU A 201 4.22 8.47 -4.19
N PHE A 202 5.46 8.17 -3.81
CA PHE A 202 6.23 9.05 -2.93
C PHE A 202 6.76 10.22 -3.74
N LEU A 203 6.43 11.45 -3.32
CA LEU A 203 7.04 12.66 -3.86
C LEU A 203 8.54 12.64 -3.55
N GLU A 204 9.37 12.53 -4.59
CA GLU A 204 10.77 12.93 -4.50
C GLU A 204 10.79 14.45 -4.32
N VAL A 205 11.15 14.94 -3.14
CA VAL A 205 11.52 16.34 -2.98
C VAL A 205 12.91 16.48 -3.61
N SER A 206 12.96 16.88 -4.87
CA SER A 206 14.21 17.34 -5.48
C SER A 206 14.66 18.60 -4.75
N LEU A 207 15.79 18.53 -4.04
CA LEU A 207 16.42 19.69 -3.40
C LEU A 207 17.16 20.59 -4.40
N ASP A 208 16.84 20.51 -5.70
CA ASP A 208 17.55 21.23 -6.76
C ASP A 208 16.90 22.57 -7.13
N ASP A 209 15.81 22.98 -6.47
CA ASP A 209 15.05 24.21 -6.82
C ASP A 209 15.20 25.37 -5.81
N ASP A 210 16.24 25.41 -4.98
CA ASP A 210 16.55 26.54 -4.08
C ASP A 210 17.81 27.31 -4.52
N ASN A 211 17.97 27.60 -5.82
CA ASN A 211 19.03 28.51 -6.26
C ASN A 211 18.70 29.46 -7.43
N ASP A 212 17.42 29.80 -7.63
CA ASP A 212 17.03 30.92 -8.50
C ASP A 212 16.25 31.99 -7.72
N GLU A 213 16.82 32.40 -6.59
CA GLU A 213 16.51 33.67 -5.93
C GLU A 213 17.12 34.83 -6.75
N LYS A 214 16.68 35.00 -8.01
CA LYS A 214 17.14 36.11 -8.87
C LYS A 214 16.28 36.42 -10.09
N ASN A 215 14.95 36.46 -9.98
CA ASN A 215 14.12 37.14 -11.00
C ASN A 215 12.78 37.71 -10.46
N LEU A 216 12.80 38.28 -9.25
CA LEU A 216 11.74 39.18 -8.79
C LEU A 216 12.31 40.58 -8.58
N GLN A 217 12.52 41.30 -9.67
CA GLN A 217 12.50 42.76 -9.72
C GLN A 217 12.52 43.26 -11.17
N LYS A 218 11.33 43.43 -11.74
CA LYS A 218 10.98 44.57 -12.60
C LYS A 218 9.46 44.69 -12.65
N ILE A 219 8.95 45.36 -11.61
CA ILE A 219 7.71 46.11 -11.73
C ILE A 219 8.03 47.30 -12.65
N ASP A 220 7.21 47.54 -13.67
CA ASP A 220 6.64 48.88 -13.85
C ASP A 220 5.44 48.86 -14.81
N HIS A 221 4.36 49.45 -14.29
CA HIS A 221 3.22 49.96 -15.02
C HIS A 221 3.66 50.83 -16.21
N ASN A 222 3.01 50.68 -17.37
CA ASN A 222 2.44 51.85 -18.01
C ASN A 222 1.28 51.56 -18.97
N CYS A 223 0.37 52.51 -18.95
CA CYS A 223 -0.89 52.69 -19.65
C CYS A 223 -0.86 52.57 -21.18
N CYS A 224 -2.04 52.22 -21.71
CA CYS A 224 -2.72 52.79 -22.89
C CYS A 224 -2.01 53.00 -24.24
N SER A 225 -2.75 52.58 -25.28
CA SER A 225 -3.02 53.25 -26.56
C SER A 225 -2.27 52.80 -27.83
N LEU A 226 -3.12 52.42 -28.81
CA LEU A 226 -3.07 52.67 -30.26
C LEU A 226 -1.98 51.96 -31.10
N MET A 227 -2.41 50.93 -31.84
CA MET A 227 -2.76 51.04 -33.27
C MET A 227 -3.66 49.88 -33.70
#